data_AF-A0A8C9FAW2-F1
#
_entry.id   AF-A0A8C9FAW2-F1
#
_cell.length_a   1.000
_cell.length_b   1.000
_cell.length_c   1.000
_cell.angle_alpha   90.00
_cell.angle_beta   90.00
_cell.angle_gamma   90.00
#
_symmetry.space_group_name_H-M   'P 1'
#
loop_
_entity.id
_entity.type
_entity.pdbx_description
1 polymer ?
#
loop_
_entity_poly.entity_id
_entity_poly.type
_entity_poly.pdbx_seq_one_letter_code
_entity_poly.pdbx_strand_id
1 'polypeptide(L)'
;LLIRKERSWILTAKKSSAYGFLLVGSNVSVNIEVDPRHPKMLPECYFLGADHVVNPLRTKLNNNMHLWDPDISLLQNLKDLLEIDFPSRAALEKSDFTKDCGICYAYRLNGTTPDQVCDEPRCGQPFHQACLYEWLQGLPSSRQSFNVIFGECPYCNKVRQYGGNGSWDEAVRLLC
;
A
#
# COMPACT_ATOMS: atom_id res chain seq x y z
N LEU A 1 6.73 -16.62 -16.02
CA LEU A 1 7.59 -15.92 -15.02
C LEU A 1 7.73 -14.47 -15.46
N LEU A 2 6.83 -13.59 -15.04
CA LEU A 2 6.93 -12.18 -15.42
C LEU A 2 7.81 -11.45 -14.39
N ILE A 3 9.11 -11.41 -14.70
CA ILE A 3 9.97 -10.34 -14.22
C ILE A 3 10.00 -9.30 -15.33
N ARG A 4 9.42 -8.12 -15.10
CA ARG A 4 9.88 -6.91 -15.77
C ARG A 4 9.87 -5.76 -14.78
N LYS A 5 11.10 -5.41 -14.36
CA LYS A 5 11.48 -4.19 -13.65
C LYS A 5 10.80 -2.98 -14.29
N GLU A 6 10.48 -2.01 -13.44
CA GLU A 6 10.00 -0.63 -13.73
C GLU A 6 8.48 -0.39 -13.60
N ARG A 7 8.11 -0.01 -12.37
CA ARG A 7 7.10 1.00 -12.00
C ARG A 7 5.64 0.78 -12.42
N SER A 8 5.10 -0.40 -12.13
CA SER A 8 3.70 -0.55 -11.63
C SER A 8 3.30 -1.99 -11.28
N TRP A 9 4.14 -2.99 -11.55
CA TRP A 9 3.84 -4.41 -11.31
C TRP A 9 5.09 -5.11 -10.77
N ILE A 10 5.34 -5.02 -9.46
CA ILE A 10 6.53 -5.66 -8.88
C ILE A 10 6.14 -7.03 -8.35
N LEU A 11 6.37 -8.07 -9.16
CA LEU A 11 6.55 -9.44 -8.66
C LEU A 11 8.01 -9.58 -8.26
N THR A 12 8.26 -9.55 -6.97
CA THR A 12 9.55 -9.88 -6.37
C THR A 12 9.56 -11.38 -6.07
N ALA A 13 10.43 -12.13 -6.72
CA ALA A 13 10.57 -13.56 -6.46
C ALA A 13 11.60 -13.80 -5.33
N LYS A 14 11.21 -14.47 -4.24
CA LYS A 14 12.13 -15.11 -3.30
C LYS A 14 12.31 -16.57 -3.73
N LYS A 15 13.41 -17.21 -3.31
CA LYS A 15 13.76 -18.59 -3.68
C LYS A 15 12.69 -19.65 -3.30
N SER A 16 11.73 -19.31 -2.43
CA SER A 16 10.69 -20.22 -1.93
C SER A 16 9.24 -19.75 -2.15
N SER A 17 9.02 -18.51 -2.61
CA SER A 17 7.69 -17.94 -2.94
C SER A 17 7.84 -16.78 -3.93
N ALA A 18 6.90 -16.62 -4.87
CA ALA A 18 6.81 -15.42 -5.69
C ALA A 18 5.75 -14.47 -5.09
N TYR A 19 6.18 -13.29 -4.63
CA TYR A 19 5.29 -12.30 -4.04
C TYR A 19 5.23 -11.06 -4.93
N GLY A 20 4.06 -10.50 -5.20
CA GLY A 20 3.97 -9.24 -5.92
C GLY A 20 2.80 -8.41 -5.52
N PHE A 21 2.95 -7.10 -5.64
CA PHE A 21 1.87 -6.17 -5.36
C PHE A 21 1.34 -5.54 -6.64
N LEU A 22 0.06 -5.26 -6.61
CA LEU A 22 -0.73 -4.69 -7.68
C LEU A 22 -1.42 -3.43 -7.17
N LEU A 23 -1.32 -2.34 -7.93
CA LEU A 23 -2.11 -1.13 -7.68
C LEU A 23 -3.48 -1.30 -8.33
N VAL A 24 -4.53 -1.32 -7.50
CA VAL A 24 -5.92 -1.48 -7.93
C VAL A 24 -6.56 -0.11 -8.18
N GLY A 25 -6.15 0.93 -7.46
CA GLY A 25 -6.62 2.31 -7.62
C GLY A 25 -5.94 3.30 -6.67
N SER A 26 -6.39 4.56 -6.66
CA SER A 26 -5.92 5.58 -5.71
C SER A 26 -6.30 5.16 -4.29
N ASN A 27 -5.31 4.74 -3.49
CA ASN A 27 -5.42 4.31 -2.08
C ASN A 27 -5.85 2.85 -1.85
N VAL A 28 -5.79 1.99 -2.88
CA VAL A 28 -5.98 0.54 -2.70
C VAL A 28 -4.95 -0.26 -3.49
N SER A 29 -4.36 -1.25 -2.82
CA SER A 29 -3.42 -2.19 -3.42
C SER A 29 -3.79 -3.62 -3.03
N VAL A 30 -3.34 -4.59 -3.83
CA VAL A 30 -3.46 -6.01 -3.51
C VAL A 30 -2.08 -6.64 -3.55
N ASN A 31 -1.69 -7.32 -2.48
CA ASN A 31 -0.52 -8.16 -2.42
C ASN A 31 -0.91 -9.59 -2.79
N ILE A 32 -0.15 -10.20 -3.68
CA ILE A 32 -0.43 -11.48 -4.32
C ILE A 32 0.74 -12.41 -4.02
N GLU A 33 0.44 -13.53 -3.40
CA GLU A 33 1.43 -14.57 -3.12
C GLU A 33 1.15 -15.80 -3.97
N VAL A 34 2.09 -16.12 -4.86
CA VAL A 34 2.03 -17.24 -5.78
C VAL A 34 2.91 -18.37 -5.23
N ASP A 35 2.29 -19.54 -5.04
CA ASP A 35 3.01 -20.78 -4.73
C ASP A 35 3.90 -21.19 -5.93
N PRO A 36 5.23 -21.24 -5.76
CA PRO A 36 6.13 -21.60 -6.85
C PRO A 36 6.00 -23.07 -7.27
N ARG A 37 5.43 -23.92 -6.41
CA ARG A 37 5.14 -25.33 -6.74
C ARG A 37 3.90 -25.45 -7.62
N HIS A 38 2.97 -24.51 -7.50
CA HIS A 38 1.71 -24.48 -8.23
C HIS A 38 1.43 -23.08 -8.82
N PRO A 39 2.28 -22.58 -9.73
CA PRO A 39 2.25 -21.18 -10.18
C PRO A 39 1.02 -20.80 -11.02
N LYS A 40 0.19 -21.79 -11.38
CA LYS A 40 -1.06 -21.62 -12.12
C LYS A 40 -2.32 -21.71 -11.24
N MET A 41 -2.17 -21.99 -9.94
CA MET A 41 -3.29 -21.97 -9.01
C MET A 41 -3.64 -20.53 -8.62
N LEU A 42 -4.89 -20.34 -8.18
CA LEU A 42 -5.36 -19.09 -7.60
C LEU A 42 -4.41 -18.69 -6.45
N PRO A 43 -3.76 -17.52 -6.52
CA PRO A 43 -2.85 -17.06 -5.48
C PRO A 43 -3.60 -16.47 -4.29
N GLU A 44 -2.92 -16.41 -3.15
CA GLU A 44 -3.41 -15.70 -1.98
C GLU A 44 -3.38 -14.19 -2.26
N CYS A 45 -4.48 -13.50 -1.95
CA CYS A 45 -4.67 -12.08 -2.24
C CYS A 45 -4.97 -11.28 -0.96
N TYR A 46 -4.09 -10.35 -0.61
CA TYR A 46 -4.20 -9.48 0.56
C TYR A 46 -4.45 -8.03 0.12
N PHE A 47 -5.68 -7.55 0.29
CA PHE A 47 -6.05 -6.16 -0.02
C PHE A 47 -5.62 -5.21 1.09
N LEU A 48 -5.00 -4.09 0.71
CA LEU A 48 -4.55 -3.02 1.58
C LEU A 48 -5.22 -1.72 1.16
N GLY A 49 -5.93 -1.07 2.08
CA GLY A 49 -6.71 0.15 1.84
C GLY A 49 -7.80 0.32 2.90
N ALA A 50 -8.59 1.38 2.81
CA ALA A 50 -9.72 1.59 3.73
C ALA A 50 -10.80 0.51 3.54
N ASP A 51 -11.43 0.06 4.64
CA ASP A 51 -12.41 -1.05 4.65
C ASP A 51 -13.50 -0.92 3.58
N HIS A 52 -14.06 0.27 3.43
CA HIS A 52 -15.13 0.54 2.46
C HIS A 52 -14.67 0.40 0.99
N VAL A 53 -13.37 0.46 0.71
CA VAL A 53 -12.77 0.26 -0.61
C VAL A 53 -12.39 -1.21 -0.82
N VAL A 54 -11.84 -1.88 0.19
CA VAL A 54 -11.34 -3.27 0.08
C VAL A 54 -12.43 -4.33 0.19
N ASN A 55 -13.48 -4.08 0.99
CA ASN A 55 -14.54 -5.08 1.20
C ASN A 55 -15.29 -5.44 -0.09
N PRO A 56 -15.66 -4.49 -0.97
CA PRO A 56 -16.22 -4.83 -2.28
C PRO A 56 -15.32 -5.72 -3.12
N LEU A 57 -14.00 -5.44 -3.15
CA LEU A 57 -13.02 -6.21 -3.91
C LEU A 57 -12.88 -7.63 -3.36
N ARG A 58 -12.88 -7.79 -2.02
CA ARG A 58 -12.86 -9.10 -1.36
C ARG A 58 -14.11 -9.91 -1.68
N THR A 59 -15.29 -9.28 -1.66
CA THR A 59 -16.55 -9.94 -2.03
C THR A 59 -16.53 -10.41 -3.48
N LYS A 60 -16.08 -9.55 -4.42
CA LYS A 60 -15.94 -9.94 -5.83
C LYS A 60 -14.98 -11.10 -6.02
N LEU A 61 -13.79 -11.03 -5.42
CA LEU A 61 -12.81 -12.10 -5.46
C LEU A 61 -13.45 -13.42 -5.03
N ASN A 62 -14.07 -13.45 -3.84
CA ASN A 62 -14.68 -14.65 -3.26
C ASN A 62 -15.82 -15.21 -4.12
N ASN A 63 -16.69 -14.34 -4.65
CA ASN A 63 -17.80 -14.77 -5.50
C ASN A 63 -17.30 -15.36 -6.82
N ASN A 64 -16.21 -14.80 -7.36
CA ASN A 64 -15.72 -15.12 -8.70
C ASN A 64 -14.61 -16.18 -8.70
N MET A 65 -14.10 -16.65 -7.53
CA MET A 65 -12.97 -17.61 -7.44
C MET A 65 -13.08 -18.82 -8.38
N HIS A 66 -14.31 -19.27 -8.64
CA HIS A 66 -14.62 -20.40 -9.51
C HIS A 66 -14.35 -20.14 -11.01
N LEU A 67 -14.20 -18.88 -11.41
CA LEU A 67 -13.86 -18.44 -12.77
C LEU A 67 -12.35 -18.43 -13.03
N TRP A 68 -11.53 -18.79 -12.04
CA TRP A 68 -10.09 -18.85 -12.21
C TRP A 68 -9.70 -19.85 -13.32
N ASP A 69 -8.98 -19.35 -14.32
CA ASP A 69 -8.52 -20.13 -15.46
C ASP A 69 -6.98 -20.23 -15.50
N PRO A 70 -6.39 -21.43 -15.26
CA PRO A 70 -4.94 -21.68 -15.32
C PRO A 70 -4.26 -21.41 -16.67
N ASP A 71 -5.03 -21.27 -17.75
CA ASP A 71 -4.52 -21.12 -19.11
C ASP A 71 -4.46 -19.65 -19.57
N ILE A 72 -5.08 -18.73 -18.84
CA ILE A 72 -4.92 -17.29 -19.05
C ILE A 72 -3.92 -16.66 -18.06
N SER A 73 -3.46 -15.45 -18.39
CA SER A 73 -2.47 -14.76 -17.55
C SER A 73 -3.04 -14.39 -16.18
N LEU A 74 -2.20 -14.41 -15.14
CA LEU A 74 -2.54 -13.94 -13.79
C LEU A 74 -3.21 -12.56 -13.80
N LEU A 75 -2.69 -11.63 -14.60
CA LEU A 75 -3.25 -10.29 -14.70
C LEU A 75 -4.68 -10.31 -15.25
N GLN A 76 -4.93 -11.13 -16.26
CA GLN A 76 -6.26 -11.26 -16.86
C GLN A 76 -7.24 -11.90 -15.87
N ASN A 77 -6.85 -13.00 -15.23
CA ASN A 77 -7.63 -13.60 -14.15
C ASN A 77 -8.01 -12.58 -13.07
N LEU A 78 -7.06 -11.76 -12.59
CA LEU A 78 -7.34 -10.77 -11.57
C LEU A 78 -8.29 -9.66 -12.04
N LYS A 79 -8.24 -9.27 -13.32
CA LYS A 79 -9.22 -8.33 -13.88
C LYS A 79 -10.62 -8.90 -13.88
N ASP A 80 -10.75 -10.16 -14.30
CA ASP A 80 -12.04 -10.83 -14.43
C ASP A 80 -12.63 -11.13 -13.05
N LEU A 81 -11.82 -11.61 -12.12
CA LEU A 81 -12.23 -11.90 -10.74
C LEU A 81 -12.65 -10.64 -9.97
N LEU A 82 -11.90 -9.56 -10.10
CA LEU A 82 -12.16 -8.30 -9.38
C LEU A 82 -13.10 -7.37 -10.15
N GLU A 83 -13.41 -7.69 -11.41
CA GLU A 83 -14.18 -6.87 -12.34
C GLU A 83 -13.69 -5.43 -12.35
N ILE A 84 -12.39 -5.26 -12.50
CA ILE A 84 -11.73 -3.96 -12.58
C ILE A 84 -10.80 -3.92 -13.77
N ASP A 85 -10.71 -2.75 -14.38
CA ASP A 85 -9.60 -2.42 -15.24
C ASP A 85 -8.44 -1.91 -14.41
N PHE A 86 -7.33 -2.60 -14.49
CA PHE A 86 -6.10 -2.07 -13.94
C PHE A 86 -5.62 -0.89 -14.79
N PRO A 87 -5.18 0.20 -14.14
CA PRO A 87 -4.74 1.38 -14.86
C PRO A 87 -3.58 1.01 -15.78
N SER A 88 -3.67 1.46 -17.04
CA SER A 88 -2.59 1.28 -18.00
C SER A 88 -1.36 2.07 -17.55
N ARG A 89 -0.17 1.64 -17.98
CA ARG A 89 1.09 2.35 -17.67
C ARG A 89 1.01 3.84 -18.03
N ALA A 90 0.44 4.18 -19.19
CA ALA A 90 0.31 5.58 -19.62
C ALA A 90 -0.67 6.39 -18.76
N ALA A 91 -1.66 5.74 -18.14
CA ALA A 91 -2.51 6.36 -17.14
C ALA A 91 -1.72 6.59 -15.85
N LEU A 92 -0.96 5.60 -15.36
CA LEU A 92 -0.11 5.69 -14.17
C LEU A 92 1.02 6.72 -14.28
N GLU A 93 1.56 6.96 -15.46
CA GLU A 93 2.58 7.99 -15.71
C GLU A 93 1.99 9.42 -15.76
N LYS A 94 0.67 9.56 -16.03
CA LYS A 94 -0.02 10.86 -16.15
C LYS A 94 -0.84 11.26 -14.93
N SER A 95 -1.02 10.35 -13.99
CA SER A 95 -1.81 10.60 -12.79
C SER A 95 -0.89 10.51 -11.58
N ASP A 96 -1.05 11.49 -10.70
CA ASP A 96 -0.41 11.60 -9.38
C ASP A 96 -0.85 10.45 -8.43
N PHE A 97 -0.86 9.19 -8.89
CA PHE A 97 -1.22 8.02 -8.08
C PHE A 97 -0.17 7.71 -7.01
N THR A 98 1.05 8.22 -7.15
CA THR A 98 1.98 8.32 -6.04
C THR A 98 1.73 9.65 -5.34
N LYS A 99 0.80 9.67 -4.37
CA LYS A 99 0.74 10.81 -3.46
C LYS A 99 2.04 10.86 -2.68
N ASP A 100 2.86 11.86 -3.00
CA ASP A 100 4.09 12.14 -2.27
C ASP A 100 3.79 12.37 -0.80
N CYS A 101 4.78 12.11 0.06
CA CYS A 101 4.65 12.45 1.47
C CYS A 101 4.31 13.94 1.62
N GLY A 102 3.29 14.26 2.42
CA GLY A 102 2.88 15.65 2.65
C GLY A 102 3.90 16.54 3.39
N ILE A 103 5.06 16.00 3.78
CA ILE A 103 6.10 16.76 4.48
C ILE A 103 7.32 16.94 3.57
N CYS A 104 7.88 15.85 3.03
CA CYS A 104 9.09 15.92 2.22
C CYS A 104 8.82 16.00 0.71
N TYR A 105 7.55 15.92 0.29
CA TYR A 105 7.13 15.95 -1.13
C TYR A 105 7.85 14.90 -2.00
N ALA A 106 8.27 13.80 -1.40
CA ALA A 106 8.88 12.67 -2.11
C ALA A 106 8.05 11.40 -1.93
N TYR A 107 8.00 10.59 -2.98
CA TYR A 107 7.41 9.25 -2.91
C TYR A 107 8.34 8.23 -2.23
N ARG A 108 9.67 8.41 -2.30
CA ARG A 108 10.63 7.49 -1.68
C ARG A 108 11.61 8.26 -0.79
N LEU A 109 11.72 7.80 0.45
CA LEU A 109 12.71 8.27 1.42
C LEU A 109 13.36 7.05 2.08
N ASN A 110 14.67 6.88 1.90
CA ASN A 110 15.45 5.75 2.46
C ASN A 110 14.84 4.36 2.20
N GLY A 111 14.24 4.16 1.02
CA GLY A 111 13.59 2.89 0.65
C GLY A 111 12.17 2.71 1.18
N THR A 112 11.69 3.63 2.03
CA THR A 112 10.31 3.65 2.53
C THR A 112 9.39 4.47 1.62
N THR A 113 8.10 4.16 1.67
CA THR A 113 7.02 4.88 0.97
C THR A 113 6.06 5.51 1.99
N PRO A 114 5.25 6.53 1.61
CA PRO A 114 4.32 7.19 2.52
C PRO A 114 3.18 6.24 2.90
N ASP A 115 3.27 5.58 4.04
CA ASP A 115 2.34 4.55 4.52
C ASP A 115 1.48 5.02 5.70
N GLN A 116 1.86 6.12 6.36
CA GLN A 116 1.08 6.74 7.42
C GLN A 116 0.05 7.68 6.79
N VAL A 117 -1.20 7.25 6.71
CA VAL A 117 -2.28 8.03 6.09
C VAL A 117 -3.17 8.66 7.16
N CYS A 118 -3.47 9.95 7.02
CA CYS A 118 -4.46 10.60 7.87
C CYS A 118 -5.85 9.94 7.67
N ASP A 119 -6.45 9.49 8.76
CA ASP A 119 -7.75 8.83 8.84
C ASP A 119 -8.95 9.78 8.69
N GLU A 120 -8.74 11.10 8.73
CA GLU A 120 -9.78 12.10 8.46
C GLU A 120 -10.26 11.96 6.99
N PRO A 121 -11.54 11.62 6.74
CA PRO A 121 -12.04 11.32 5.40
C PRO A 121 -11.84 12.45 4.38
N ARG A 122 -11.81 13.70 4.86
CA ARG A 122 -11.58 14.89 4.02
C ARG A 122 -10.09 15.22 3.83
N CYS A 123 -9.19 14.56 4.55
CA CYS A 123 -7.75 14.79 4.48
C CYS A 123 -7.07 13.69 3.67
N GLY A 124 -6.99 12.47 4.20
CA GLY A 124 -6.35 11.34 3.53
C GLY A 124 -4.89 11.56 3.12
N GLN A 125 -4.19 12.52 3.72
CA GLN A 125 -2.82 12.86 3.34
C GLN A 125 -1.85 11.77 3.82
N PRO A 126 -0.98 11.23 2.95
CA PRO A 126 -0.01 10.23 3.34
C PRO A 126 1.34 10.86 3.75
N PHE A 127 2.04 10.19 4.65
CA PHE A 127 3.34 10.60 5.16
C PHE A 127 4.26 9.40 5.30
N HIS A 128 5.57 9.61 5.14
CA HIS A 128 6.55 8.64 5.64
C HIS A 128 6.49 8.64 7.17
N GLN A 129 6.65 7.45 7.77
CA GLN A 129 6.72 7.32 9.23
C GLN A 129 7.78 8.23 9.85
N ALA A 130 8.98 8.32 9.25
CA ALA A 130 10.07 9.16 9.75
C ALA A 130 9.72 10.67 9.68
N CYS A 131 9.20 11.14 8.55
CA CYS A 131 8.82 12.55 8.39
C CYS A 131 7.73 12.96 9.39
N LEU A 132 6.72 12.11 9.55
CA LEU A 132 5.62 12.39 10.47
C LEU A 132 6.07 12.34 11.93
N TYR A 133 6.97 11.42 12.27
CA TYR A 133 7.57 11.34 13.60
C TYR A 133 8.31 12.61 13.97
N GLU A 134 9.25 13.04 13.12
CA GLU A 134 10.06 14.25 13.33
C GLU A 134 9.17 15.48 13.49
N TRP A 135 8.15 15.62 12.63
CA TRP A 135 7.18 16.69 12.73
C TRP A 135 6.44 16.69 14.08
N LEU A 136 5.88 15.55 14.48
CA LEU A 136 5.09 15.44 15.70
C LEU A 136 5.92 15.61 16.97
N GLN A 137 7.20 15.22 16.97
CA GLN A 137 8.12 15.49 18.08
C GLN A 137 8.34 16.98 18.33
N GLY A 138 8.27 17.80 17.27
CA GLY A 138 8.39 19.25 17.37
C GLY A 138 7.16 19.95 17.99
N LEU A 139 6.03 19.25 18.13
CA LEU A 139 4.79 19.84 18.64
C LEU A 139 4.63 19.64 20.16
N PRO A 140 4.40 20.71 20.94
CA PRO A 140 4.19 20.60 22.39
C PRO A 140 2.86 19.90 22.77
N SER A 141 1.91 19.83 21.84
CA SER A 141 0.64 19.12 21.99
C SER A 141 0.76 17.61 21.79
N SER A 142 1.87 17.13 21.21
CA SER A 142 2.04 15.71 20.95
C SER A 142 2.22 14.90 22.24
N ARG A 143 1.72 13.67 22.23
CA ARG A 143 1.88 12.70 23.31
C ARG A 143 2.34 11.38 22.72
N GLN A 144 3.41 10.82 23.26
CA GLN A 144 3.92 9.50 22.85
C GLN A 144 3.58 8.46 23.91
N SER A 145 3.16 7.28 23.48
CA SER A 145 2.97 6.11 24.34
C SER A 145 3.34 4.86 23.55
N PHE A 146 4.39 4.15 24.00
CA PHE A 146 4.93 2.96 23.31
C PHE A 146 5.14 3.19 21.81
N ASN A 147 4.47 2.36 21.00
CA ASN A 147 4.51 2.41 19.54
C ASN A 147 3.43 3.29 18.92
N VAL A 148 3.00 4.34 19.63
CA VAL A 148 1.96 5.23 19.17
C VAL A 148 2.33 6.67 19.51
N ILE A 149 2.14 7.58 18.55
CA ILE A 149 2.20 9.02 18.78
C ILE A 149 0.85 9.64 18.48
N PHE A 150 0.38 10.47 19.39
CA PHE A 150 -0.81 11.30 19.24
C PHE A 150 -0.37 12.72 18.94
N GLY A 151 -0.94 13.32 17.91
CA GLY A 151 -0.67 14.71 17.58
C GLY A 151 -1.48 15.20 16.40
N GLU A 152 -1.32 16.48 16.08
CA GLU A 152 -2.11 17.13 15.04
C GLU A 152 -1.56 16.83 13.65
N CYS A 153 -2.45 16.44 12.73
CA CYS A 153 -2.11 16.28 11.33
C CYS A 153 -1.62 17.63 10.74
N PRO A 154 -0.50 17.68 9.99
CA PRO A 154 0.01 18.91 9.38
C PRO A 154 -0.96 19.58 8.38
N TYR A 155 -1.98 18.86 7.91
CA TYR A 155 -2.89 19.32 6.87
C TYR A 155 -4.27 19.70 7.40
N CYS A 156 -4.85 18.89 8.29
CA CYS A 156 -6.21 19.12 8.78
C CYS A 156 -6.27 19.60 10.24
N ASN A 157 -5.13 19.70 10.93
CA ASN A 157 -5.02 20.11 12.33
C ASN A 157 -5.89 19.31 13.30
N LYS A 158 -6.29 18.09 12.91
CA LYS A 158 -7.02 17.16 13.80
C LYS A 158 -6.02 16.32 14.56
N VAL A 159 -6.22 16.20 15.87
CA VAL A 159 -5.46 15.28 16.72
C VAL A 159 -5.82 13.86 16.34
N ARG A 160 -4.83 13.09 15.93
CA ARG A 160 -4.99 11.71 15.48
C ARG A 160 -3.96 10.80 16.13
N GLN A 161 -4.26 9.51 16.08
CA GLN A 161 -3.36 8.46 16.49
C GLN A 161 -2.57 7.98 15.27
N TYR A 162 -1.25 7.98 15.36
CA TYR A 162 -0.37 7.43 14.34
C TYR A 162 0.39 6.23 14.91
N GLY A 163 0.41 5.12 14.16
CA GLY A 163 1.02 3.85 14.55
C GLY A 163 1.04 2.86 13.38
N GLY A 164 2.12 2.09 13.25
CA GLY A 164 2.34 1.12 12.18
C GLY A 164 3.15 -0.08 12.66
N ASN A 165 3.14 -1.18 11.88
CA ASN A 165 3.63 -2.53 12.20
C ASN A 165 5.16 -2.68 12.47
N GLY A 166 5.83 -1.65 13.00
CA GLY A 166 7.24 -1.63 13.38
C GLY A 166 7.47 -0.72 14.59
N SER A 167 8.52 -1.01 15.37
CA SER A 167 8.91 -0.15 16.51
C SER A 167 9.34 1.23 16.00
N TRP A 168 8.94 2.32 16.66
CA TRP A 168 9.48 3.66 16.35
C TRP A 168 10.98 3.74 16.58
N ASP A 169 11.56 2.80 17.32
CA ASP A 169 13.02 2.63 17.44
C ASP A 169 13.70 2.42 16.08
N GLU A 170 13.00 1.85 15.10
CA GLU A 170 13.52 1.63 13.75
C GLU A 170 13.48 2.92 12.91
N ALA A 171 12.52 3.82 13.17
CA ALA A 171 12.52 5.17 12.61
C ALA A 171 13.66 6.03 13.20
N VAL A 172 13.99 5.85 14.48
CA VAL A 172 15.15 6.50 15.13
C VAL A 172 16.47 6.04 14.50
N ARG A 173 16.60 4.77 14.09
CA ARG A 173 17.78 4.26 13.38
C ARG A 173 17.98 4.83 11.97
N LEU A 174 16.97 5.47 11.37
CA LEU A 174 17.10 6.13 10.08
C LEU A 174 17.52 7.61 10.21
N LEU A 175 17.56 8.14 11.44
CA LEU A 175 17.95 9.50 11.77
C LEU A 175 19.39 9.59 12.35
N CYS A 176 20.05 8.45 12.62
CA CYS A 176 21.43 8.32 13.08
C CYS A 176 22.22 7.41 12.13
#